data_AF-A0A7S2XKZ9-F1
#
_entry.id   AF-A0A7S2XKZ9-F1
#
_cell.length_a   1.000
_cell.length_b   1.000
_cell.length_c   1.000
_cell.angle_alpha   90.00
_cell.angle_beta   90.00
_cell.angle_gamma   90.00
#
_symmetry.space_group_name_H-M   'P 1'
#
loop_
_entity.id
_entity.type
_entity.pdbx_description
1 polymer ?
#
loop_
_entity_poly.entity_id
_entity_poly.type
_entity_poly.pdbx_seq_one_letter_code
_entity_poly.pdbx_strand_id
1 'polypeptide(L)'
;FEHLLPRNMLLVHGVEDTTVPFTATAEAGYLIRSCGVRQCEELYLSKTGHQETVLQFMVGGKTKDAVHSWLQRVTSLSNPRDERSKPQTNGSADNNNSPRTFLMDSKL
;
A
#
# COMPACT_ATOMS: atom_id res chain seq x y z
N PHE A 1 10.32 11.86 -19.08
CA PHE A 1 10.64 11.08 -17.86
C PHE A 1 9.44 10.42 -17.23
N GLU A 2 8.24 11.04 -17.19
CA GLU A 2 7.03 10.43 -16.58
C GLU A 2 6.64 9.03 -17.11
N HIS A 3 6.96 8.68 -18.35
CA HIS A 3 6.65 7.35 -18.92
C HIS A 3 7.63 6.24 -18.54
N LEU A 4 8.73 6.56 -17.86
CA LEU A 4 9.76 5.59 -17.48
C LEU A 4 9.59 5.06 -16.05
N LEU A 5 8.79 5.74 -15.22
CA LEU A 5 8.60 5.37 -13.83
C LEU A 5 7.31 4.54 -13.64
N PRO A 6 7.31 3.56 -12.73
CA PRO A 6 6.10 2.84 -12.38
C PRO A 6 5.03 3.81 -11.89
N ARG A 7 3.78 3.61 -12.34
CA ARG A 7 2.65 4.44 -11.90
C ARG A 7 2.30 4.21 -10.43
N ASN A 8 2.38 2.94 -10.00
CA ASN A 8 2.00 2.48 -8.67
C ASN A 8 3.20 1.76 -8.06
N MET A 9 3.60 2.20 -6.87
CA MET A 9 4.67 1.59 -6.07
C MET A 9 4.17 1.34 -4.66
N LEU A 10 4.66 0.27 -4.05
CA LEU A 10 4.43 -0.08 -2.66
C LEU A 10 5.78 -0.20 -1.96
N LEU A 11 5.94 0.51 -0.86
CA LEU A 11 7.04 0.34 0.09
C LEU A 11 6.51 -0.45 1.29
N VAL A 12 7.22 -1.50 1.69
CA VAL A 12 6.83 -2.35 2.82
C VAL A 12 7.94 -2.33 3.85
N HIS A 13 7.58 -2.13 5.12
CA HIS A 13 8.55 -2.05 6.21
C HIS A 13 8.03 -2.73 7.48
N GLY A 14 8.90 -3.45 8.19
CA GLY A 14 8.60 -4.01 9.49
C GLY A 14 8.78 -2.98 10.61
N VAL A 15 7.77 -2.75 11.44
CA VAL A 15 7.84 -1.73 12.51
C VAL A 15 8.90 -2.07 13.57
N GLU A 16 9.19 -3.35 13.75
CA GLU A 16 10.21 -3.85 14.70
C GLU A 16 11.57 -4.10 14.00
N ASP A 17 11.78 -3.49 12.84
CA ASP A 17 13.07 -3.50 12.15
C ASP A 17 14.12 -2.74 12.99
N THR A 18 15.08 -3.51 13.52
CA THR A 18 16.21 -3.00 14.30
C THR A 18 17.45 -2.70 13.46
N THR A 19 17.42 -3.00 12.15
CA THR A 19 18.50 -2.73 11.19
C THR A 19 18.31 -1.39 10.51
N VAL A 20 17.08 -1.08 10.10
CA VAL A 20 16.69 0.17 9.44
C VAL A 20 15.44 0.73 10.14
N PRO A 21 15.50 1.96 10.68
CA PRO A 21 14.35 2.55 11.34
C PRO A 21 13.21 2.75 10.32
N PHE A 22 11.97 2.48 10.74
CA PHE A 22 10.79 2.59 9.85
C PHE A 22 10.57 3.99 9.28
N THR A 23 11.14 5.04 9.90
CA THR A 23 11.10 6.41 9.37
C THR A 23 11.85 6.55 8.04
N ALA A 24 12.82 5.68 7.75
CA ALA A 24 13.54 5.68 6.47
C ALA A 24 12.61 5.36 5.29
N THR A 25 11.56 4.55 5.50
CA THR A 25 10.56 4.25 4.48
C THR A 25 9.74 5.48 4.11
N ALA A 26 9.36 6.27 5.12
CA ALA A 26 8.62 7.52 4.91
C ALA A 26 9.45 8.55 4.12
N GLU A 27 10.74 8.66 4.45
CA GLU A 27 11.68 9.51 3.70
C GLU A 27 11.87 9.03 2.26
N ALA A 28 12.05 7.72 2.06
CA ALA A 28 12.14 7.13 0.73
C ALA A 28 10.87 7.39 -0.09
N GLY A 29 9.70 7.23 0.51
CA GLY A 29 8.41 7.54 -0.12
C GLY A 29 8.32 9.01 -0.55
N TYR A 30 8.75 9.94 0.30
CA TYR A 30 8.81 11.36 -0.03
C TYR A 30 9.70 11.64 -1.24
N LEU A 31 10.92 11.09 -1.25
CA LEU A 31 11.88 11.28 -2.34
C LEU A 31 11.38 10.65 -3.65
N ILE A 32 10.84 9.43 -3.60
CA ILE A 32 10.29 8.73 -4.78
C ILE A 32 9.15 9.55 -5.40
N ARG A 33 8.25 10.10 -4.58
CA ARG A 33 7.17 10.98 -5.06
C ARG A 33 7.72 12.27 -5.67
N SER A 34 8.78 12.85 -5.09
CA SER A 34 9.45 14.04 -5.65
C SER A 34 10.08 13.80 -7.03
N CYS A 35 10.45 12.56 -7.33
CA CYS A 35 10.98 12.14 -8.63
C CYS A 35 9.88 11.89 -9.70
N GLY A 36 8.60 12.08 -9.38
CA GLY A 36 7.49 11.97 -10.32
C GLY A 36 6.70 10.66 -10.27
N VAL A 37 6.97 9.77 -9.31
CA VAL A 37 6.08 8.63 -9.03
C VAL A 37 4.81 9.16 -8.37
N ARG A 38 3.68 9.05 -9.07
CA ARG A 38 2.40 9.63 -8.62
C ARG A 38 1.77 8.89 -7.46
N GLN A 39 1.89 7.56 -7.42
CA GLN A 39 1.32 6.72 -6.37
C GLN A 39 2.42 5.85 -5.76
N CYS A 40 2.85 6.21 -4.56
CA CYS A 40 3.78 5.44 -3.74
C CYS A 40 3.16 5.27 -2.37
N GLU A 41 2.59 4.09 -2.12
CA GLU A 41 1.98 3.69 -0.86
C GLU A 41 3.05 3.12 0.09
N GLU A 42 2.84 3.31 1.39
CA GLU A 42 3.72 2.81 2.44
C GLU A 42 2.91 1.86 3.34
N LEU A 43 3.44 0.68 3.60
CA LEU A 43 2.80 -0.36 4.39
C LEU A 43 3.73 -0.78 5.53
N TYR A 44 3.25 -0.56 6.75
CA TYR A 44 3.99 -0.85 7.97
C TYR A 44 3.42 -2.09 8.66
N LEU A 45 4.26 -3.11 8.81
CA LEU A 45 3.88 -4.39 9.40
C LEU A 45 4.27 -4.42 10.89
N SER A 46 3.28 -4.49 11.77
CA SER A 46 3.50 -4.69 13.20
C SER A 46 4.10 -6.06 13.48
N LYS A 47 4.91 -6.20 14.54
CA LYS A 47 5.52 -7.49 14.93
C LYS A 47 6.36 -8.14 13.83
N THR A 48 7.05 -7.33 13.03
CA THR A 48 7.87 -7.79 11.90
C THR A 48 9.21 -7.08 11.96
N GLY A 49 10.29 -7.85 12.00
CA GLY A 49 11.65 -7.34 11.88
C GLY A 49 12.14 -7.26 10.43
N HIS A 50 13.40 -6.84 10.26
CA HIS A 50 14.02 -6.67 8.94
C HIS A 50 13.95 -7.93 8.06
N GLN A 51 14.59 -9.01 8.54
CA GLN A 51 14.69 -10.26 7.81
C GLN A 51 13.33 -10.97 7.69
N GLU A 52 12.50 -10.83 8.71
CA GLU A 52 11.16 -11.42 8.75
C GLU A 52 10.26 -10.86 7.65
N THR A 53 10.39 -9.56 7.33
CA THR A 53 9.65 -8.93 6.23
C THR A 53 9.92 -9.66 4.91
N VAL A 54 11.19 -9.92 4.60
CA VAL A 54 11.61 -10.61 3.37
C VAL A 54 11.23 -12.09 3.42
N LEU A 55 11.46 -12.76 4.55
CA LEU A 55 11.16 -14.18 4.71
C LEU A 55 9.66 -14.46 4.49
N GLN A 56 8.78 -13.72 5.17
CA GLN A 56 7.33 -13.86 5.03
C GLN A 56 6.85 -13.61 3.60
N PHE A 57 7.55 -12.78 2.84
CA PHE A 57 7.24 -12.57 1.43
C PHE A 57 7.53 -13.83 0.60
N MET A 58 8.68 -14.48 0.85
CA MET A 58 9.14 -15.65 0.10
C MET A 58 8.40 -16.94 0.46
N VAL A 59 8.31 -17.26 1.75
CA VAL A 59 7.76 -18.56 2.22
C VAL A 59 6.27 -18.48 2.58
N GLY A 60 5.69 -17.28 2.55
CA GLY A 60 4.32 -17.03 2.97
C GLY A 60 4.25 -16.40 4.36
N GLY A 61 3.15 -15.71 4.63
CA GLY A 61 2.93 -14.92 5.83
C GLY A 61 2.38 -13.54 5.51
N LYS A 62 2.20 -12.73 6.57
CA LYS A 62 1.52 -11.43 6.47
C LYS A 62 2.13 -10.47 5.45
N THR A 63 3.45 -10.47 5.24
CA THR A 63 4.05 -9.64 4.18
C THR A 63 3.55 -10.02 2.80
N LYS A 64 3.55 -11.32 2.48
CA LYS A 64 3.03 -11.82 1.20
C LYS A 64 1.56 -11.48 1.04
N ASP A 65 0.75 -11.72 2.07
CA ASP A 65 -0.69 -11.48 2.04
C ASP A 65 -1.02 -9.99 1.85
N ALA A 66 -0.29 -9.12 2.54
CA ALA A 66 -0.43 -7.67 2.41
C ALA A 66 -0.08 -7.18 1.00
N VAL A 67 1.04 -7.65 0.43
CA VAL A 67 1.45 -7.29 -0.93
C VAL A 67 0.47 -7.84 -1.96
N HIS A 68 0.00 -9.08 -1.80
CA HIS A 68 -0.96 -9.68 -2.72
C HIS A 68 -2.32 -8.96 -2.67
N SER A 69 -2.79 -8.58 -1.47
CA SER A 69 -3.98 -7.76 -1.30
C SER A 69 -3.84 -6.40 -1.98
N TRP A 70 -2.67 -5.76 -1.86
CA TRP A 70 -2.38 -4.50 -2.56
C TRP A 70 -2.41 -4.69 -4.08
N LEU A 71 -1.73 -5.72 -4.60
CA LEU A 71 -1.73 -6.04 -6.04
C LEU A 71 -3.14 -6.22 -6.57
N GLN A 72 -3.99 -6.99 -5.89
CA GLN A 72 -5.38 -7.18 -6.28
C GLN A 72 -6.18 -5.87 -6.37
N ARG A 73 -5.96 -4.93 -5.44
CA ARG A 73 -6.62 -3.61 -5.49
C ARG A 73 -6.13 -2.80 -6.69
N VAL A 74 -4.82 -2.75 -6.90
CA VAL A 74 -4.21 -1.97 -7.97
C VAL A 74 -4.57 -2.53 -9.36
N THR A 75 -4.62 -3.86 -9.51
CA THR A 75 -5.03 -4.49 -10.77
C THR A 75 -6.51 -4.28 -11.04
N SER A 76 -7.36 -4.37 -10.01
CA SER A 76 -8.81 -4.13 -10.17
C SER A 76 -9.12 -2.67 -10.55
N LEU A 77 -8.41 -1.71 -9.95
CA LEU A 77 -8.54 -0.28 -10.30
C LEU A 77 -8.05 0.04 -11.72
N SER A 78 -7.14 -0.77 -12.27
CA SER A 78 -6.62 -0.60 -13.63
C SER A 78 -7.55 -1.11 -14.72
N ASN A 79 -8.67 -1.75 -14.37
CA ASN A 79 -9.62 -2.33 -15.31
C ASN A 79 -10.89 -1.46 -15.41
N PRO A 80 -11.03 -0.56 -16.41
CA PRO A 80 -12.17 0.36 -16.53
C PRO A 80 -13.49 -0.32 -16.95
N ARG A 81 -13.62 -1.65 -16.83
CA ARG A 81 -14.80 -2.40 -17.31
C ARG A 81 -15.89 -2.62 -16.26
N ASP A 82 -15.63 -2.35 -14.97
CA ASP A 82 -16.57 -2.71 -13.89
C ASP A 82 -17.47 -1.58 -13.35
N GLU A 83 -17.42 -0.37 -13.89
CA GLU A 83 -18.30 0.71 -13.42
C GLU A 83 -19.73 0.71 -14.01
N ARG A 84 -20.08 -0.24 -14.91
CA ARG A 84 -21.43 -0.29 -15.51
C ARG A 84 -22.48 -1.09 -14.70
N SER A 85 -22.13 -1.60 -13.53
CA SER A 85 -22.96 -2.56 -12.80
C SER A 85 -23.34 -2.13 -11.38
N LYS A 86 -23.62 -0.84 -11.15
CA LYS A 86 -24.33 -0.43 -9.93
C LYS A 86 -25.64 0.27 -10.29
N PRO A 87 -26.81 -0.29 -9.92
CA PRO A 87 -28.06 0.44 -10.02
C PRO A 87 -27.99 1.68 -9.12
N GLN A 88 -28.39 2.83 -9.66
CA GLN A 88 -28.60 4.07 -8.92
C GLN A 88 -29.53 3.79 -7.74
N THR A 89 -29.02 3.94 -6.53
CA THR A 89 -29.85 4.12 -5.34
C THR A 89 -29.66 5.57 -4.89
N ASN A 90 -30.78 6.30 -4.88
CA ASN A 90 -30.85 7.69 -4.50
C ASN A 90 -30.49 7.85 -3.01
N GLY A 91 -29.55 8.74 -2.68
CA GLY A 91 -29.23 9.07 -1.29
C GLY A 91 -28.21 10.19 -1.18
N SER A 92 -28.61 11.26 -0.48
CA SER A 92 -27.94 12.55 -0.29
C SER A 92 -26.47 12.53 0.14
N ALA A 93 -25.84 13.68 -0.17
CA ALA A 93 -24.50 14.14 0.17
C ALA A 93 -24.01 13.82 1.60
N ASP A 94 -22.71 13.51 1.71
CA ASP A 94 -21.80 14.28 2.57
C ASP A 94 -20.34 14.04 2.19
N ASN A 95 -19.60 15.15 2.11
CA ASN A 95 -18.25 15.29 1.57
C ASN A 95 -17.27 15.32 2.74
N ASN A 96 -16.32 14.39 2.85
CA ASN A 96 -15.16 14.54 3.73
C ASN A 96 -13.94 13.78 3.21
N ASN A 97 -12.98 14.55 2.71
CA ASN A 97 -11.67 14.13 2.22
C ASN A 97 -10.69 14.03 3.40
N SER A 98 -10.14 12.84 3.67
CA SER A 98 -8.99 12.66 4.56
C SER A 98 -8.16 11.44 4.13
N PRO A 99 -6.82 11.52 4.16
CA PRO A 99 -5.95 10.42 3.76
C PRO A 99 -6.06 9.26 4.75
N ARG A 100 -6.40 8.07 4.26
CA ARG A 100 -6.56 6.87 5.08
C ARG A 100 -5.21 6.17 5.30
N THR A 101 -4.57 6.40 6.43
CA THR A 101 -3.58 5.49 7.03
C THR A 101 -4.31 4.23 7.51
N PHE A 102 -3.96 3.06 6.98
CA PHE A 102 -4.50 1.78 7.43
C PHE A 102 -3.51 1.09 8.37
N LEU A 103 -3.85 1.07 9.66
CA LEU A 103 -3.26 0.17 10.65
C LEU A 103 -4.12 -1.10 10.66
N MET A 104 -3.58 -2.23 10.24
CA MET A 104 -4.29 -3.52 10.37
C MET A 104 -3.97 -4.14 11.73
N ASP A 105 -4.93 -4.07 12.65
CA ASP A 105 -4.94 -4.86 13.88
C ASP A 105 -5.53 -6.25 13.63
N SER A 106 -4.71 -7.28 13.80
CA SER A 106 -5.17 -8.67 13.82
C SER A 106 -5.70 -8.98 15.22
N LYS A 107 -7.03 -9.15 15.35
CA LYS A 107 -7.60 -9.77 16.55
C LYS A 107 -7.27 -11.26 16.55
N LEU A 108 -6.78 -11.70 17.71
CA LEU A 108 -6.60 -13.08 18.16
C LEU A 108 -7.90 -13.89 18.06
#